data_AF-A0AAD9YAX6-F1
#
_entry.id   AF-A0AAD9YAX6-F1
#
_cell.length_a   1.000
_cell.length_b   1.000
_cell.length_c   1.000
_cell.angle_alpha   90.00
_cell.angle_beta   90.00
_cell.angle_gamma   90.00
#
_symmetry.space_group_name_H-M   'P 1'
#
loop_
_entity.id
_entity.type
_entity.pdbx_description
1 polymer ?
#
loop_
_entity_poly.entity_id
_entity_poly.type
_entity_poly.pdbx_seq_one_letter_code
_entity_poly.pdbx_strand_id
1 'polypeptide(L)'
;MCSKLSNELMDLSTKAFYSATELMPCRTEKVKIPYEGTTLPATIMQPDKSDKQRLTIIFNGGFDSTSDWEAVVTSVVDFALDLPIVLKEKFFLMGISIGGYLVGRALCFEHRYAAAIVNDGVYDFGSAFHNQNPALGKFLIQNGWDATMNTLMYQMMRWDTGFKWAISNGMWAFGVQSPVNVMRCVKKYTLEGLVDNIKTPLLVLDALEDHFLKGQPRALFDRLLCEKKSSSLRKKRGRLRIATCGPKPG
;
A
#
# COMPACT_ATOMS: atom_id res chain seq x y z
N MET A 1 -19.82 -19.80 1.52
CA MET A 1 -18.95 -21.00 1.64
C MET A 1 -17.45 -20.65 1.57
N CYS A 2 -17.03 -19.69 0.73
CA CYS A 2 -15.62 -19.29 0.56
C CYS A 2 -14.98 -18.57 1.79
N SER A 3 -15.75 -17.82 2.60
CA SER A 3 -15.21 -17.05 3.73
C SER A 3 -14.70 -17.90 4.90
N LYS A 4 -15.38 -19.01 5.26
CA LYS A 4 -14.97 -19.86 6.39
C LYS A 4 -13.63 -20.55 6.11
N LEU A 5 -13.47 -21.11 4.91
CA LEU A 5 -12.20 -21.71 4.49
C LEU A 5 -11.08 -20.64 4.38
N SER A 6 -11.39 -19.46 3.85
CA SER A 6 -10.43 -18.35 3.79
C SER A 6 -9.94 -17.95 5.18
N ASN A 7 -10.83 -17.86 6.17
CA ASN A 7 -10.46 -17.53 7.55
C ASN A 7 -9.62 -18.64 8.18
N GLU A 8 -10.00 -19.90 7.98
CA GLU A 8 -9.24 -21.05 8.49
C GLU A 8 -7.82 -21.12 7.88
N LEU A 9 -7.68 -20.85 6.58
CA LEU A 9 -6.38 -20.78 5.92
C LEU A 9 -5.54 -19.60 6.45
N MET A 10 -6.15 -18.46 6.70
CA MET A 10 -5.49 -17.29 7.31
C MET A 10 -4.99 -17.62 8.72
N ASP A 11 -5.79 -18.31 9.52
CA ASP A 11 -5.41 -18.75 10.87
C ASP A 11 -4.25 -19.74 10.83
N LEU A 12 -4.29 -20.72 9.92
CA LEU A 12 -3.20 -21.69 9.74
C LEU A 12 -1.91 -21.04 9.24
N SER A 13 -2.02 -20.12 8.28
CA SER A 13 -0.88 -19.35 7.76
C SER A 13 -0.24 -18.51 8.87
N THR A 14 -1.07 -17.82 9.66
CA THR A 14 -0.63 -17.05 10.81
C THR A 14 0.08 -17.94 11.83
N LYS A 15 -0.52 -19.08 12.23
CA LYS A 15 0.10 -20.03 13.15
C LYS A 15 1.46 -20.51 12.64
N ALA A 16 1.53 -20.93 11.39
CA ALA A 16 2.78 -21.40 10.78
C ALA A 16 3.88 -20.33 10.80
N PHE A 17 3.56 -19.08 10.46
CA PHE A 17 4.50 -17.97 10.52
C PHE A 17 5.09 -17.79 11.92
N TYR A 18 4.23 -17.72 12.95
CA TYR A 18 4.71 -17.48 14.31
C TYR A 18 5.47 -18.67 14.91
N SER A 19 5.04 -19.91 14.64
CA SER A 19 5.81 -21.09 15.02
C SER A 19 7.19 -21.13 14.37
N ALA A 20 7.32 -20.67 13.13
CA ALA A 20 8.63 -20.54 12.49
C ALA A 20 9.50 -19.46 13.17
N THR A 21 8.90 -18.34 13.60
CA THR A 21 9.64 -17.24 14.24
C THR A 21 10.24 -17.62 15.59
N GLU A 22 9.66 -18.57 16.31
CA GLU A 22 10.20 -19.10 17.58
C GLU A 22 11.55 -19.81 17.39
N LEU A 23 11.81 -20.32 16.19
CA LEU A 23 13.05 -21.01 15.83
C LEU A 23 14.13 -20.05 15.30
N MET A 24 13.78 -18.79 15.07
CA MET A 24 14.69 -17.81 14.48
C MET A 24 15.53 -17.10 15.57
N PRO A 25 16.74 -16.63 15.24
CA PRO A 25 17.56 -15.83 16.17
C PRO A 25 16.98 -14.42 16.43
N CYS A 26 16.06 -13.96 15.58
CA CYS A 26 15.36 -12.69 15.72
C CYS A 26 14.28 -12.74 16.81
N ARG A 27 14.07 -11.64 17.53
CA ARG A 27 12.93 -11.51 18.44
C ARG A 27 11.72 -11.04 17.64
N THR A 28 10.69 -11.88 17.57
CA THR A 28 9.41 -11.55 16.92
C THR A 28 8.30 -11.57 17.94
N GLU A 29 7.52 -10.49 18.02
CA GLU A 29 6.44 -10.34 19.01
C GLU A 29 5.17 -9.84 18.36
N LYS A 30 4.04 -10.46 18.73
CA LYS A 30 2.71 -9.93 18.42
C LYS A 30 2.41 -8.81 19.40
N VAL A 31 1.98 -7.67 18.88
CA VAL A 31 1.49 -6.56 19.68
C VAL A 31 0.09 -6.16 19.25
N LYS A 32 -0.62 -5.54 20.20
CA LYS A 32 -1.94 -4.97 19.99
C LYS A 32 -1.83 -3.49 20.24
N ILE A 33 -1.98 -2.70 19.18
CA ILE A 33 -1.88 -1.24 19.24
C ILE A 33 -3.26 -0.68 19.59
N PRO A 34 -3.43 0.06 20.69
CA PRO A 34 -4.72 0.66 21.03
C PRO A 34 -5.21 1.60 19.93
N TYR A 35 -6.49 1.50 19.55
CA TYR A 35 -7.12 2.36 18.56
C TYR A 35 -8.64 2.40 18.78
N GLU A 36 -9.21 3.59 19.02
CA GLU A 36 -10.67 3.83 19.12
C GLU A 36 -11.48 2.78 19.92
N GLY A 37 -11.01 2.42 21.13
CA GLY A 37 -11.69 1.43 21.98
C GLY A 37 -11.53 -0.02 21.54
N THR A 38 -10.74 -0.29 20.51
CA THR A 38 -10.30 -1.61 20.05
C THR A 38 -8.77 -1.67 19.94
N THR A 39 -8.24 -2.67 19.24
CA THR A 39 -6.80 -2.82 18.98
C THR A 39 -6.51 -3.19 17.54
N LEU A 40 -5.42 -2.65 16.99
CA LEU A 40 -4.85 -3.05 15.71
C LEU A 40 -3.77 -4.12 15.95
N PRO A 41 -3.78 -5.25 15.22
CA PRO A 41 -2.71 -6.22 15.31
C PRO A 41 -1.46 -5.71 14.59
N ALA A 42 -0.30 -5.89 15.21
CA ALA A 42 0.99 -5.67 14.55
C ALA A 42 2.05 -6.68 15.03
N THR A 43 3.13 -6.77 14.26
CA THR A 43 4.28 -7.63 14.57
C THR A 43 5.52 -6.77 14.70
N ILE A 44 6.22 -6.87 15.84
CA ILE A 44 7.54 -6.30 16.02
C ILE A 44 8.57 -7.38 15.69
N MET A 45 9.49 -7.10 14.77
CA MET A 45 10.61 -7.98 14.45
C MET A 45 11.92 -7.26 14.71
N GLN A 46 12.75 -7.83 15.59
CA GLN A 46 14.06 -7.30 15.95
C GLN A 46 15.15 -8.27 15.48
N PRO A 47 16.29 -7.79 14.97
CA PRO A 47 17.33 -8.65 14.41
C PRO A 47 17.99 -9.58 15.43
N ASP A 48 17.92 -9.25 16.71
CA ASP A 48 18.41 -10.04 17.83
C ASP A 48 17.53 -9.79 19.07
N LYS A 49 17.89 -10.42 20.21
CA LYS A 49 17.14 -10.33 21.48
C LYS A 49 17.60 -9.19 22.39
N SER A 50 18.46 -8.27 21.92
CA SER A 50 18.95 -7.17 22.75
C SER A 50 17.95 -6.02 22.82
N ASP A 51 17.89 -5.33 23.97
CA ASP A 51 17.07 -4.12 24.13
C ASP A 51 17.79 -2.86 23.61
N LYS A 52 18.69 -3.01 22.64
CA LYS A 52 19.41 -1.88 22.04
C LYS A 52 18.43 -1.04 21.21
N GLN A 53 18.54 0.28 21.35
CA GLN A 53 17.88 1.21 20.43
C GLN A 53 18.37 1.02 19.00
N ARG A 54 17.44 1.01 18.05
CA ARG A 54 17.71 0.75 16.64
C ARG A 54 16.93 1.68 15.74
N LEU A 55 17.47 1.84 14.54
CA LEU A 55 16.69 2.30 13.40
C LEU A 55 15.47 1.39 13.24
N THR A 56 14.31 2.00 13.03
CA THR A 56 13.04 1.27 12.94
C THR A 56 12.30 1.68 11.68
N ILE A 57 11.73 0.69 11.00
CA ILE A 57 10.87 0.88 9.82
C ILE A 57 9.50 0.37 10.20
N ILE A 58 8.48 1.23 10.13
CA ILE A 58 7.09 0.75 10.02
C ILE A 58 6.90 0.29 8.59
N PHE A 59 6.53 -0.98 8.43
CA PHE A 59 6.28 -1.58 7.14
C PHE A 59 4.78 -1.75 6.95
N ASN A 60 4.21 -1.09 5.94
CA ASN A 60 2.83 -1.25 5.54
C ASN A 60 2.74 -2.06 4.23
N GLY A 61 1.96 -3.14 4.31
CA GLY A 61 1.76 -4.10 3.23
C GLY A 61 0.84 -3.59 2.12
N GLY A 62 0.34 -4.54 1.34
CA GLY A 62 -0.47 -4.29 0.16
C GLY A 62 -1.97 -4.33 0.46
N PHE A 63 -2.71 -5.07 -0.37
CA PHE A 63 -4.18 -5.11 -0.46
C PHE A 63 -4.91 -5.63 0.81
N ASP A 64 -4.15 -6.08 1.81
CA ASP A 64 -4.57 -6.50 3.14
C ASP A 64 -4.57 -5.34 4.16
N SER A 65 -4.15 -4.15 3.75
CA SER A 65 -4.13 -2.95 4.60
C SER A 65 -5.48 -2.23 4.57
N THR A 66 -5.86 -1.63 5.70
CA THR A 66 -7.13 -0.90 5.82
C THR A 66 -7.20 0.27 4.82
N SER A 67 -8.38 0.49 4.25
CA SER A 67 -8.67 1.64 3.37
C SER A 67 -8.33 2.98 4.00
N ASP A 68 -8.46 3.05 5.32
CA ASP A 68 -8.29 4.26 6.13
C ASP A 68 -6.95 4.21 6.89
N TRP A 69 -5.86 3.85 6.20
CA TRP A 69 -4.52 3.87 6.81
C TRP A 69 -4.19 5.23 7.44
N GLU A 70 -4.69 6.32 6.86
CA GLU A 70 -4.56 7.67 7.44
C GLU A 70 -5.20 7.82 8.82
N ALA A 71 -6.26 7.08 9.12
CA ALA A 71 -6.94 7.14 10.42
C ALA A 71 -6.13 6.44 11.52
N VAL A 72 -5.44 5.35 11.17
CA VAL A 72 -4.73 4.51 12.14
C VAL A 72 -3.25 4.85 12.31
N VAL A 73 -2.63 5.49 11.30
CA VAL A 73 -1.18 5.68 11.26
C VAL A 73 -0.65 6.43 12.49
N THR A 74 -1.36 7.44 12.99
CA THR A 74 -0.96 8.20 14.17
C THR A 74 -0.85 7.31 15.40
N SER A 75 -1.84 6.45 15.67
CA SER A 75 -1.79 5.51 16.80
C SER A 75 -0.67 4.47 16.66
N VAL A 76 -0.37 4.04 15.43
CA VAL A 76 0.78 3.15 15.16
C VAL A 76 2.10 3.86 15.46
N VAL A 77 2.23 5.13 15.05
CA VAL A 77 3.43 5.94 15.32
C VAL A 77 3.58 6.22 16.81
N ASP A 78 2.51 6.59 17.51
CA ASP A 78 2.53 6.85 18.96
C ASP A 78 3.01 5.60 19.70
N PHE A 79 2.40 4.45 19.41
CA PHE A 79 2.80 3.17 19.99
C PHE A 79 4.26 2.84 19.70
N ALA A 80 4.71 3.03 18.45
CA ALA A 80 6.07 2.69 18.07
C ALA A 80 7.11 3.60 18.73
N LEU A 81 6.85 4.90 18.85
CA LEU A 81 7.77 5.86 19.46
C LEU A 81 7.86 5.74 20.99
N ASP A 82 6.89 5.06 21.61
CA ASP A 82 6.93 4.72 23.04
C ASP A 82 7.77 3.46 23.34
N LEU A 83 8.11 2.67 22.32
CA LEU A 83 8.95 1.49 22.50
C LEU A 83 10.41 1.92 22.78
N PRO A 84 11.04 1.44 23.86
CA PRO A 84 12.40 1.85 24.23
C PRO A 84 13.47 1.42 23.22
N ILE A 85 13.15 0.44 22.36
CA ILE A 85 14.02 -0.09 21.30
C ILE A 85 14.04 0.80 20.05
N VAL A 86 13.17 1.81 19.94
CA VAL A 86 13.05 2.66 18.75
C VAL A 86 13.92 3.91 18.92
N LEU A 87 14.81 4.13 17.94
CA LEU A 87 15.57 5.36 17.81
C LEU A 87 14.76 6.38 17.01
N LYS A 88 14.20 7.38 17.69
CA LYS A 88 13.21 8.32 17.13
C LYS A 88 13.74 9.10 15.93
N GLU A 89 15.03 9.45 15.94
CA GLU A 89 15.70 10.20 14.87
C GLU A 89 15.97 9.32 13.63
N LYS A 90 15.83 8.00 13.76
CA LYS A 90 16.01 7.01 12.69
C LYS A 90 14.76 6.14 12.56
N PHE A 91 13.62 6.82 12.45
CA PHE A 91 12.30 6.22 12.32
C PHE A 91 11.75 6.44 10.91
N PHE A 92 11.39 5.35 10.23
CA PHE A 92 11.06 5.36 8.80
C PHE A 92 9.72 4.69 8.52
N LEU A 93 9.09 5.06 7.40
CA LEU A 93 7.88 4.43 6.88
C LEU A 93 8.13 3.81 5.51
N MET A 94 7.67 2.58 5.29
CA MET A 94 7.77 1.92 4.00
C MET A 94 6.44 1.35 3.56
N GLY A 95 6.05 1.61 2.31
CA GLY A 95 4.85 1.08 1.68
C GLY A 95 5.18 0.29 0.42
N ILE A 96 4.59 -0.90 0.26
CA ILE A 96 4.74 -1.71 -0.95
C ILE A 96 3.41 -1.87 -1.70
N SER A 97 3.45 -1.80 -3.03
CA SER A 97 2.28 -1.93 -3.91
C SER A 97 1.23 -0.85 -3.59
N ILE A 98 -0.03 -1.20 -3.31
CA ILE A 98 -1.04 -0.26 -2.81
C ILE A 98 -0.60 0.42 -1.51
N GLY A 99 0.26 -0.22 -0.71
CA GLY A 99 0.91 0.39 0.45
C GLY A 99 1.71 1.64 0.09
N GLY A 100 2.21 1.76 -1.14
CA GLY A 100 2.83 2.98 -1.63
C GLY A 100 1.88 4.17 -1.68
N TYR A 101 0.62 3.95 -2.11
CA TYR A 101 -0.44 4.96 -2.03
C TYR A 101 -0.79 5.27 -0.57
N LEU A 102 -1.02 4.23 0.25
CA LEU A 102 -1.43 4.40 1.64
C LEU A 102 -0.38 5.16 2.46
N VAL A 103 0.91 4.83 2.27
CA VAL A 103 2.03 5.56 2.87
C VAL A 103 2.09 6.98 2.32
N GLY A 104 1.98 7.19 1.01
CA GLY A 104 1.92 8.54 0.45
C GLY A 104 0.80 9.39 1.06
N ARG A 105 -0.37 8.78 1.28
CA ARG A 105 -1.53 9.42 1.90
C ARG A 105 -1.28 9.74 3.38
N ALA A 106 -0.73 8.80 4.14
CA ALA A 106 -0.37 9.04 5.54
C ALA A 106 0.66 10.17 5.68
N LEU A 107 1.64 10.26 4.78
CA LEU A 107 2.67 11.30 4.80
C LEU A 107 2.12 12.71 4.50
N CYS A 108 0.87 12.84 4.03
CA CYS A 108 0.18 14.13 3.94
C CYS A 108 -0.23 14.67 5.32
N PHE A 109 -0.26 13.84 6.36
CA PHE A 109 -0.77 14.19 7.70
C PHE A 109 0.19 13.82 8.84
N GLU A 110 1.07 12.84 8.64
CA GLU A 110 2.03 12.36 9.62
C GLU A 110 3.47 12.59 9.13
N HIS A 111 4.22 13.42 9.87
CA HIS A 111 5.55 13.91 9.47
C HIS A 111 6.66 13.55 10.45
N ARG A 112 6.40 12.74 11.48
CA ARG A 112 7.41 12.36 12.48
C ARG A 112 8.49 11.40 11.97
N TYR A 113 8.36 10.91 10.73
CA TYR A 113 9.36 10.05 10.11
C TYR A 113 10.58 10.84 9.63
N ALA A 114 11.77 10.28 9.79
CA ALA A 114 13.00 10.83 9.26
C ALA A 114 13.07 10.75 7.72
N ALA A 115 12.55 9.66 7.15
CA ALA A 115 12.30 9.52 5.71
C ALA A 115 11.29 8.39 5.46
N ALA A 116 10.80 8.28 4.23
CA ALA A 116 9.93 7.20 3.81
C ALA A 116 10.30 6.60 2.45
N ILE A 117 9.79 5.40 2.17
CA ILE A 117 10.03 4.63 0.95
C ILE A 117 8.68 4.14 0.40
N VAL A 118 8.41 4.38 -0.88
CA VAL A 118 7.23 3.84 -1.57
C VAL A 118 7.65 2.97 -2.76
N ASN A 119 7.16 1.74 -2.81
CA ASN A 119 7.56 0.71 -3.78
C ASN A 119 6.36 -0.10 -4.30
N ASP A 120 5.63 0.33 -5.31
CA ASP A 120 5.90 1.50 -6.14
C ASP A 120 5.37 2.81 -5.56
N GLY A 121 5.84 3.94 -6.09
CA GLY A 121 5.19 5.22 -5.87
C GLY A 121 3.83 5.28 -6.56
N VAL A 122 2.77 5.59 -5.81
CA VAL A 122 1.41 5.64 -6.36
C VAL A 122 0.76 6.98 -6.07
N TYR A 123 0.49 7.76 -7.11
CA TYR A 123 -0.20 9.05 -7.01
C TYR A 123 -1.73 8.88 -7.05
N ASP A 124 -2.21 8.09 -8.02
CA ASP A 124 -3.61 7.77 -8.24
C ASP A 124 -3.76 6.26 -8.48
N PHE A 125 -4.19 5.55 -7.44
CA PHE A 125 -4.45 4.12 -7.51
C PHE A 125 -5.70 3.81 -8.34
N GLY A 126 -6.67 4.73 -8.38
CA GLY A 126 -7.88 4.61 -9.19
C GLY A 126 -7.59 4.50 -10.69
N SER A 127 -6.44 5.01 -11.13
CA SER A 127 -5.99 4.94 -12.53
C SER A 127 -5.92 3.51 -13.08
N ALA A 128 -5.58 2.52 -12.25
CA ALA A 128 -5.54 1.11 -12.62
C ALA A 128 -6.92 0.57 -13.04
N PHE A 129 -8.00 1.20 -12.56
CA PHE A 129 -9.38 0.79 -12.84
C PHE A 129 -10.02 1.66 -13.91
N HIS A 130 -9.81 2.98 -13.90
CA HIS A 130 -10.55 3.89 -14.77
C HIS A 130 -9.88 4.20 -16.11
N ASN A 131 -8.56 4.03 -16.25
CA ASN A 131 -7.86 4.37 -17.50
C ASN A 131 -8.25 3.44 -18.66
N GLN A 132 -8.71 2.25 -18.34
CA GLN A 132 -9.18 1.27 -19.32
C GLN A 132 -10.67 1.39 -19.61
N ASN A 133 -11.40 2.28 -18.93
CA ASN A 133 -12.83 2.44 -19.17
C ASN A 133 -13.11 3.23 -20.46
N PRO A 134 -13.77 2.62 -21.46
CA PRO A 134 -14.20 3.33 -22.65
C PRO A 134 -15.20 4.43 -22.29
N ALA A 135 -15.36 5.42 -23.18
CA ALA A 135 -16.26 6.56 -22.98
C ALA A 135 -17.68 6.13 -22.58
N LEU A 136 -18.19 5.05 -23.19
CA LEU A 136 -19.47 4.45 -22.84
C LEU A 136 -19.54 4.01 -21.37
N GLY A 137 -18.51 3.36 -20.85
CA GLY A 137 -18.47 2.95 -19.44
C GLY A 137 -18.49 4.15 -18.48
N LYS A 138 -17.74 5.21 -18.80
CA LYS A 138 -17.78 6.47 -18.02
C LYS A 138 -19.18 7.09 -18.02
N PHE A 139 -19.82 7.16 -19.19
CA PHE A 139 -21.18 7.68 -19.34
C PHE A 139 -22.19 6.89 -18.50
N LEU A 140 -22.15 5.55 -18.55
CA LEU A 140 -23.07 4.69 -17.78
C LEU A 140 -22.92 4.92 -16.26
N ILE A 141 -21.68 4.99 -15.76
CA ILE A 141 -21.41 5.24 -14.33
C ILE A 141 -21.90 6.62 -13.89
N GLN A 142 -21.68 7.65 -14.72
CA GLN A 142 -22.06 9.03 -14.43
C GLN A 142 -23.58 9.23 -14.40
N ASN A 143 -24.32 8.52 -15.25
CA ASN A 143 -25.78 8.61 -15.32
C ASN A 143 -26.50 7.62 -14.39
N GLY A 144 -25.76 6.85 -13.57
CA GLY A 144 -26.34 5.91 -12.61
C GLY A 144 -26.91 4.63 -13.24
N TRP A 145 -26.47 4.26 -14.44
CA TRP A 145 -26.94 3.06 -15.16
C TRP A 145 -26.21 1.80 -14.66
N ASP A 146 -26.30 1.56 -13.37
CA ASP A 146 -25.52 0.57 -12.64
C ASP A 146 -25.84 -0.85 -13.08
N ALA A 147 -27.11 -1.17 -13.35
CA ALA A 147 -27.51 -2.49 -13.82
C ALA A 147 -26.80 -2.83 -15.14
N THR A 148 -26.87 -1.92 -16.12
CA THR A 148 -26.21 -2.06 -17.42
C THR A 148 -24.70 -2.18 -17.28
N MET A 149 -24.08 -1.30 -16.48
CA MET A 149 -22.62 -1.35 -16.27
C MET A 149 -22.19 -2.65 -15.59
N ASN A 150 -22.91 -3.10 -14.55
CA ASN A 150 -22.60 -4.37 -13.88
C ASN A 150 -22.74 -5.55 -14.84
N THR A 151 -23.79 -5.61 -15.69
CA THR A 151 -23.92 -6.65 -16.70
C THR A 151 -22.70 -6.67 -17.64
N LEU A 152 -22.29 -5.52 -18.15
CA LEU A 152 -21.11 -5.42 -19.02
C LEU A 152 -19.83 -5.87 -18.32
N MET A 153 -19.60 -5.41 -17.08
CA MET A 153 -18.42 -5.79 -16.30
C MET A 153 -18.40 -7.29 -16.00
N TYR A 154 -19.53 -7.89 -15.62
CA TYR A 154 -19.61 -9.33 -15.41
C TYR A 154 -19.34 -10.12 -16.68
N GLN A 155 -19.75 -9.64 -17.86
CA GLN A 155 -19.37 -10.27 -19.11
C GLN A 155 -17.85 -10.16 -19.34
N MET A 156 -17.24 -8.99 -19.15
CA MET A 156 -15.79 -8.81 -19.29
C MET A 156 -15.00 -9.73 -18.34
N MET A 157 -15.45 -9.86 -17.09
CA MET A 157 -14.85 -10.78 -16.09
C MET A 157 -14.86 -12.25 -16.52
N ARG A 158 -15.68 -12.65 -17.50
CA ARG A 158 -15.64 -14.03 -18.05
C ARG A 158 -14.49 -14.24 -19.04
N TRP A 159 -14.02 -13.17 -19.66
CA TRP A 159 -13.03 -13.21 -20.75
C TRP A 159 -11.64 -12.75 -20.33
N ASP A 160 -11.55 -11.95 -19.26
CA ASP A 160 -10.29 -11.46 -18.71
C ASP A 160 -10.14 -11.89 -17.24
N THR A 161 -9.17 -12.79 -17.00
CA THR A 161 -8.89 -13.34 -15.67
C THR A 161 -8.24 -12.32 -14.74
N GLY A 162 -7.42 -11.40 -15.27
CA GLY A 162 -6.80 -10.32 -14.51
C GLY A 162 -7.84 -9.30 -14.05
N PHE A 163 -8.74 -8.90 -14.95
CA PHE A 163 -9.86 -8.03 -14.63
C PHE A 163 -10.82 -8.69 -13.63
N LYS A 164 -11.15 -9.97 -13.84
CA LYS A 164 -11.96 -10.74 -12.87
C LYS A 164 -11.35 -10.73 -11.48
N TRP A 165 -10.06 -11.02 -11.38
CA TRP A 165 -9.34 -11.01 -10.11
C TRP A 165 -9.39 -9.62 -9.48
N ALA A 166 -9.05 -8.57 -10.23
CA ALA A 166 -9.00 -7.20 -9.72
C ALA A 166 -10.36 -6.72 -9.17
N ILE A 167 -11.45 -6.95 -9.91
CA ILE A 167 -12.80 -6.57 -9.47
C ILE A 167 -13.26 -7.42 -8.29
N SER A 168 -13.04 -8.74 -8.32
CA SER A 168 -13.48 -9.62 -7.23
C SER A 168 -12.74 -9.31 -5.93
N ASN A 169 -11.43 -9.08 -6.03
CA ASN A 169 -10.60 -8.69 -4.91
C ASN A 169 -10.97 -7.29 -4.40
N GLY A 170 -11.24 -6.34 -5.29
CA GLY A 170 -11.71 -5.00 -4.93
C GLY A 170 -13.07 -5.03 -4.21
N MET A 171 -14.02 -5.85 -4.66
CA MET A 171 -15.31 -6.03 -3.98
C MET A 171 -15.12 -6.53 -2.54
N TRP A 172 -14.23 -7.51 -2.35
CA TRP A 172 -13.89 -8.04 -1.03
C TRP A 172 -13.19 -6.99 -0.16
N ALA A 173 -12.12 -6.38 -0.65
CA ALA A 173 -11.28 -5.44 0.12
C ALA A 173 -12.03 -4.16 0.50
N PHE A 174 -12.86 -3.62 -0.39
CA PHE A 174 -13.65 -2.42 -0.10
C PHE A 174 -15.03 -2.71 0.51
N GLY A 175 -15.37 -3.99 0.75
CA GLY A 175 -16.65 -4.40 1.34
C GLY A 175 -17.88 -4.08 0.47
N VAL A 176 -17.71 -3.93 -0.85
CA VAL A 176 -18.79 -3.56 -1.77
C VAL A 176 -19.33 -4.75 -2.54
N GLN A 177 -20.62 -4.73 -2.84
CA GLN A 177 -21.34 -5.88 -3.42
C GLN A 177 -21.50 -5.81 -4.95
N SER A 178 -20.87 -4.86 -5.64
CA SER A 178 -20.97 -4.74 -7.10
C SER A 178 -19.69 -4.20 -7.76
N PRO A 179 -19.39 -4.63 -9.00
CA PRO A 179 -18.26 -4.11 -9.78
C PRO A 179 -18.26 -2.59 -9.93
N VAL A 180 -19.41 -1.99 -10.21
CA VAL A 180 -19.52 -0.53 -10.37
C VAL A 180 -19.18 0.21 -9.07
N ASN A 181 -19.47 -0.37 -7.90
CA ASN A 181 -19.12 0.24 -6.62
C ASN A 181 -17.61 0.19 -6.34
N VAL A 182 -16.89 -0.83 -6.82
CA VAL A 182 -15.42 -0.82 -6.80
C VAL A 182 -14.90 0.39 -7.56
N MET A 183 -15.42 0.63 -8.77
CA MET A 183 -15.03 1.78 -9.61
C MET A 183 -15.30 3.13 -8.92
N ARG A 184 -16.32 3.22 -8.06
CA ARG A 184 -16.61 4.42 -7.28
C ARG A 184 -15.70 4.56 -6.06
N CYS A 185 -15.40 3.48 -5.35
CA CYS A 185 -14.51 3.50 -4.20
C CYS A 185 -13.10 3.93 -4.61
N VAL A 186 -12.52 3.32 -5.63
CA VAL A 186 -11.14 3.58 -6.07
C VAL A 186 -10.92 5.00 -6.58
N LYS A 187 -11.96 5.72 -6.99
CA LYS A 187 -11.85 7.16 -7.36
C LYS A 187 -11.37 8.04 -6.22
N LYS A 188 -11.58 7.62 -4.97
CA LYS A 188 -11.11 8.36 -3.79
C LYS A 188 -9.62 8.11 -3.49
N TYR A 189 -9.00 7.14 -4.15
CA TYR A 189 -7.64 6.70 -3.86
C TYR A 189 -6.62 7.47 -4.72
N THR A 190 -6.58 8.79 -4.50
CA THR A 190 -5.66 9.72 -5.16
C THR A 190 -5.08 10.71 -4.16
N LEU A 191 -3.85 11.17 -4.43
CA LEU A 191 -3.18 12.24 -3.68
C LEU A 191 -3.42 13.63 -4.29
N GLU A 192 -4.33 13.73 -5.25
CA GLU A 192 -4.76 15.00 -5.81
C GLU A 192 -5.26 15.96 -4.73
N GLY A 193 -4.74 17.19 -4.76
CA GLY A 193 -5.03 18.23 -3.75
C GLY A 193 -4.35 18.02 -2.39
N LEU A 194 -3.57 16.96 -2.19
CA LEU A 194 -2.93 16.64 -0.91
C LEU A 194 -1.43 16.40 -1.00
N VAL A 195 -0.92 15.98 -2.16
CA VAL A 195 0.49 15.60 -2.36
C VAL A 195 1.48 16.69 -1.92
N ASP A 196 1.09 17.96 -2.00
CA ASP A 196 1.90 19.11 -1.58
C ASP A 196 2.11 19.17 -0.06
N ASN A 197 1.28 18.46 0.72
CA ASN A 197 1.43 18.36 2.17
C ASN A 197 2.55 17.37 2.57
N ILE A 198 3.03 16.52 1.66
CA ILE A 198 4.13 15.60 1.95
C ILE A 198 5.42 16.40 2.16
N LYS A 199 5.89 16.45 3.40
CA LYS A 199 7.13 17.14 3.82
C LYS A 199 8.29 16.18 4.11
N THR A 200 7.97 14.94 4.43
CA THR A 200 8.93 13.89 4.78
C THR A 200 9.82 13.54 3.59
N PRO A 201 11.15 13.47 3.74
CA PRO A 201 12.04 13.00 2.68
C PRO A 201 11.59 11.65 2.12
N LEU A 202 11.44 11.54 0.80
CA LEU A 202 10.77 10.40 0.17
C LEU A 202 11.61 9.75 -0.94
N LEU A 203 11.85 8.44 -0.82
CA LEU A 203 12.38 7.60 -1.88
C LEU A 203 11.24 6.94 -2.64
N VAL A 204 11.11 7.29 -3.92
CA VAL A 204 10.14 6.72 -4.85
C VAL A 204 10.80 5.61 -5.67
N LEU A 205 10.34 4.38 -5.48
CA LEU A 205 10.76 3.25 -6.31
C LEU A 205 9.78 3.03 -7.47
N ASP A 206 10.34 2.57 -8.59
CA ASP A 206 9.65 2.33 -9.85
C ASP A 206 10.01 0.94 -10.39
N ALA A 207 9.08 0.00 -10.28
CA ALA A 207 9.15 -1.29 -10.94
C ALA A 207 8.75 -1.13 -12.41
N LEU A 208 9.75 -0.98 -13.29
CA LEU A 208 9.57 -0.70 -14.72
C LEU A 208 8.73 -1.75 -15.49
N GLU A 209 8.55 -2.95 -14.94
CA GLU A 209 7.73 -4.02 -15.51
C GLU A 209 6.34 -4.13 -14.84
N ASP A 210 5.97 -3.23 -13.93
CA ASP A 210 4.62 -3.19 -13.35
C ASP A 210 3.63 -2.67 -14.40
N HIS A 211 2.72 -3.54 -14.83
CA HIS A 211 1.68 -3.23 -15.81
C HIS A 211 0.46 -2.55 -15.19
N PHE A 212 0.24 -2.66 -13.88
CA PHE A 212 -0.94 -2.12 -13.20
C PHE A 212 -0.79 -0.65 -12.84
N LEU A 213 0.41 -0.22 -12.43
CA LEU A 213 0.66 1.13 -11.90
C LEU A 213 1.64 1.94 -12.77
N LYS A 214 1.77 1.55 -14.04
CA LYS A 214 2.68 2.19 -14.99
C LYS A 214 2.47 3.70 -15.05
N GLY A 215 3.55 4.45 -14.82
CA GLY A 215 3.56 5.92 -14.83
C GLY A 215 3.19 6.59 -13.51
N GLN A 216 2.62 5.85 -12.54
CA GLN A 216 2.28 6.39 -11.23
C GLN A 216 3.51 6.85 -10.41
N PRO A 217 4.66 6.13 -10.40
CA PRO A 217 5.84 6.59 -9.68
C PRO A 217 6.34 7.94 -10.19
N ARG A 218 6.31 8.15 -11.51
CA ARG A 218 6.69 9.42 -12.12
C ARG A 218 5.68 10.52 -11.80
N ALA A 219 4.39 10.22 -11.90
CA ALA A 219 3.32 11.17 -11.59
C ALA A 219 3.39 11.68 -10.14
N LEU A 220 3.72 10.79 -9.19
CA LEU A 220 3.97 11.15 -7.80
C LEU A 220 5.24 12.00 -7.68
N PHE A 221 6.37 11.50 -8.20
CA PHE A 221 7.67 12.16 -8.07
C PHE A 221 7.66 13.60 -8.59
N ASP A 222 7.02 13.85 -9.72
CA ASP A 222 6.97 15.18 -10.33
C ASP A 222 6.18 16.20 -9.49
N ARG A 223 5.24 15.75 -8.66
CA ARG A 223 4.39 16.64 -7.82
C ARG A 223 4.92 16.86 -6.40
N LEU A 224 5.83 16.02 -5.91
CA LEU A 224 6.40 16.18 -4.58
C LEU A 224 7.20 17.49 -4.44
N LEU A 225 6.99 18.21 -3.33
CA LEU A 225 7.72 19.44 -2.99
C LEU A 225 8.84 19.22 -1.95
N CYS A 226 8.84 18.07 -1.27
CA CYS A 226 9.86 17.70 -0.28
C CYS A 226 11.19 17.25 -0.91
N GLU A 227 12.18 16.96 -0.06
CA GLU A 227 13.36 16.20 -0.50
C GLU A 227 12.89 14.86 -1.08
N LYS A 228 13.30 14.57 -2.32
CA LYS A 228 12.84 13.40 -3.06
C LYS A 228 13.97 12.76 -3.85
N LYS A 229 13.97 11.42 -3.90
CA LYS A 229 14.85 10.60 -4.74
C LYS A 229 14.04 9.56 -5.48
N SER A 230 14.46 9.21 -6.70
CA SER A 230 13.82 8.15 -7.49
C SER A 230 14.82 7.08 -7.88
N SER A 231 14.39 5.82 -7.83
CA SER A 231 15.15 4.71 -8.41
C SER A 231 14.24 3.71 -9.12
N SER A 232 14.66 3.30 -10.30
CA SER A 232 13.99 2.25 -11.06
C SER A 232 14.65 0.89 -10.80
N LEU A 233 13.86 -0.18 -10.69
CA LEU A 233 14.37 -1.54 -10.58
C LEU A 233 14.39 -2.20 -11.97
N ARG A 234 15.57 -2.58 -12.47
CA ARG A 234 15.72 -3.32 -13.75
C ARG A 234 16.05 -4.78 -13.49
N LYS A 235 15.41 -5.68 -14.23
CA LYS A 235 15.79 -7.09 -14.30
C LYS A 235 16.99 -7.24 -15.23
N LYS A 236 18.18 -7.51 -14.70
CA LYS A 236 19.30 -8.08 -15.48
C LYS A 236 19.58 -9.47 -14.94
N ARG A 237 19.55 -10.48 -15.83
CA ARG A 237 19.86 -11.92 -15.61
C ARG A 237 20.15 -12.27 -14.13
N GLY A 238 19.10 -12.55 -13.36
CA GLY A 238 19.19 -13.20 -12.05
C GLY A 238 19.42 -12.34 -10.80
N ARG A 239 19.58 -11.00 -10.88
CA ARG A 239 19.62 -10.13 -9.68
C ARG A 239 18.90 -8.80 -9.90
N LEU A 240 18.01 -8.41 -8.99
CA LEU A 240 17.49 -7.04 -8.91
C LEU A 240 18.64 -6.08 -8.54
N ARG A 241 18.78 -4.98 -9.27
CA ARG A 241 19.61 -3.84 -8.88
C ARG A 241 18.81 -2.55 -8.95
N ILE A 242 19.06 -1.67 -7.98
CA ILE A 242 18.59 -0.29 -7.88
C ILE A 242 19.30 0.52 -8.97
N ALA A 243 18.58 1.01 -9.97
CA ALA A 243 19.07 1.98 -10.97
C ALA A 243 18.57 3.37 -10.58
N THR A 244 19.44 4.17 -9.95
CA THR A 244 19.11 5.55 -9.59
C THR A 244 19.05 6.42 -10.83
N CYS A 245 17.96 7.20 -10.97
CA CYS A 245 17.86 8.25 -11.98
C CYS A 245 18.33 9.57 -11.36
N GLY A 246 19.59 9.92 -11.58
CA GLY A 246 20.11 11.28 -11.32
C GLY A 246 20.04 12.14 -12.59
N PRO A 247 20.07 13.49 -12.48
CA PRO A 247 20.22 14.35 -13.64
C PRO A 247 21.50 13.97 -14.39
N LYS A 248 21.39 13.74 -15.70
CA LYS A 248 22.58 13.54 -16.53
C LYS A 248 23.40 14.84 -16.48
N PRO A 249 24.72 14.79 -16.24
CA PRO A 249 25.57 15.94 -16.47
C PRO A 249 25.48 16.33 -17.96
N GLY A 250 25.36 17.63 -18.20
CA GLY A 250 25.32 18.23 -19.54
C GLY A 250 26.63 18.08 -20.30
#